data_AF-A0A376P468-F1
#
_entry.id   AF-A0A376P468-F1
#
_cell.length_a   1.000
_cell.length_b   1.000
_cell.length_c   1.000
_cell.angle_alpha   90.00
_cell.angle_beta   90.00
_cell.angle_gamma   90.00
#
_symmetry.space_group_name_H-M   'P 1'
#
loop_
_entity.id
_entity.type
_entity.pdbx_description
1 polymer ?
#
loop_
_entity_poly.entity_id
_entity_poly.type
_entity_poly.pdbx_seq_one_letter_code
_entity_poly.pdbx_strand_id
1 'polypeptide(L)'
;MAPENHDGEKHFAEIVKDFGETSMNDNGLDTGEQAKAFALGKVRDALSQQVNQHVESWLSPWGNASVDVKVDNEGHFTGSRGSWFVPLQDNDRYLTWSQLGLTQQDDGLVSNVGVGQRWARGNWLVGYNTFYDNLLDENLQRAGFGAEAWGEYLRLSANFYQPFAAWHEQTATQEQRMARGYDLTARMRMPFYQHLNTSVRVEQYFGERVDLFNSGTGYHNPIALSLGLNYTPVPLVTVTAQHKQGESGENQNNLGLNLNYRFGVPLKKQLSAGEVAESQSLRGSRYDNPQRNNLPTLEYRQRKTLTVFLATPPWDLKPGETVPLKLQIRSRYGIRQLIWQGDTQILSLTPGAQANSAEGWTLIMPDWQNGEGASNHWRLSVVVEDNQGQRVSSNEITLTLVEPFDALSNDELRWEP
;
A
#
# COMPACT_ATOMS: atom_id res chain seq x y z
N MET A 1 42.70 -2.62 -19.20
CA MET A 1 42.18 -3.27 -17.99
C MET A 1 42.52 -2.34 -16.85
N ALA A 2 41.57 -1.57 -16.35
CA ALA A 2 41.75 -0.72 -15.17
C ALA A 2 41.42 -1.54 -13.92
N PRO A 3 42.11 -1.35 -12.79
CA PRO A 3 41.86 -2.14 -11.59
C PRO A 3 40.45 -1.87 -11.07
N GLU A 4 39.72 -2.93 -10.76
CA GLU A 4 38.43 -2.85 -10.06
C GLU A 4 38.68 -2.26 -8.67
N ASN A 5 37.93 -1.22 -8.31
CA ASN A 5 38.04 -0.56 -7.02
C ASN A 5 37.06 -1.23 -6.04
N HIS A 6 37.53 -2.25 -5.32
CA HIS A 6 36.74 -3.07 -4.36
C HIS A 6 36.51 -2.38 -3.00
N ASP A 7 37.00 -1.15 -2.83
CA ASP A 7 36.99 -0.46 -1.55
C ASP A 7 35.57 -0.06 -1.10
N GLY A 8 34.68 0.30 -2.04
CA GLY A 8 33.28 0.63 -1.74
C GLY A 8 32.46 -0.58 -1.28
N GLU A 9 32.72 -1.76 -1.87
CA GLU A 9 32.03 -3.01 -1.51
C GLU A 9 32.44 -3.49 -0.12
N LYS A 10 33.73 -3.42 0.21
CA LYS A 10 34.24 -3.74 1.55
C LYS A 10 33.66 -2.82 2.62
N HIS A 11 33.56 -1.52 2.35
CA HIS A 11 33.05 -0.55 3.32
C HIS A 11 31.53 -0.66 3.52
N PHE A 12 30.77 -0.95 2.46
CA PHE A 12 29.33 -1.24 2.60
C PHE A 12 29.10 -2.55 3.39
N ALA A 13 29.88 -3.59 3.12
CA ALA A 13 29.82 -4.84 3.88
C ALA A 13 30.17 -4.63 5.36
N GLU A 14 31.16 -3.78 5.67
CA GLU A 14 31.48 -3.38 7.04
C GLU A 14 30.31 -2.63 7.71
N ILE A 15 29.66 -1.70 7.00
CA ILE A 15 28.50 -0.97 7.54
C ILE A 15 27.30 -1.89 7.80
N VAL A 16 26.99 -2.80 6.87
CA VAL A 16 25.89 -3.76 7.02
C VAL A 16 26.20 -4.77 8.14
N LYS A 17 27.45 -5.20 8.25
CA LYS A 17 27.92 -6.08 9.32
C LYS A 17 27.87 -5.38 10.68
N ASP A 18 28.40 -4.16 10.78
CA ASP A 18 28.35 -3.35 12.01
C ASP A 18 26.91 -3.07 12.41
N PHE A 19 26.02 -2.74 11.46
CA PHE A 19 24.59 -2.56 11.72
C PHE A 19 23.93 -3.85 12.23
N GLY A 20 24.23 -4.99 11.61
CA GLY A 20 23.76 -6.29 12.05
C GLY A 20 24.24 -6.68 13.44
N GLU A 21 25.53 -6.45 13.75
CA GLU A 21 26.12 -6.74 15.06
C GLU A 21 25.61 -5.79 16.15
N THR A 22 25.39 -4.51 15.83
CA THR A 22 24.85 -3.52 16.78
C THR A 22 23.36 -3.75 17.04
N SER A 23 22.59 -4.18 16.03
CA SER A 23 21.18 -4.56 16.16
C SER A 23 20.96 -5.84 16.96
N MET A 24 21.99 -6.68 17.13
CA MET A 24 21.93 -7.92 17.91
C MET A 24 22.26 -7.72 19.40
N ASN A 25 22.80 -6.56 19.80
CA ASN A 25 23.02 -6.22 21.20
C ASN A 25 21.78 -5.52 21.76
N ASP A 26 21.05 -6.23 22.61
CA ASP A 26 19.81 -5.77 23.24
C ASP A 26 20.09 -4.67 24.28
N ASN A 27 20.08 -3.41 23.83
CA ASN A 27 20.29 -2.24 24.66
C ASN A 27 18.97 -1.55 25.08
N GLY A 28 17.81 -2.18 24.89
CA GLY A 28 16.51 -1.68 25.37
C GLY A 28 16.02 -0.36 24.77
N LEU A 29 16.63 0.12 23.68
CA LEU A 29 16.24 1.33 22.95
C LEU A 29 15.43 0.97 21.70
N ASP A 30 14.44 1.80 21.36
CA ASP A 30 13.63 1.64 20.14
C ASP A 30 14.52 1.66 18.88
N THR A 31 14.17 0.83 17.91
CA THR A 31 14.88 0.59 16.64
C THR A 31 15.20 1.89 15.89
N GLY A 32 14.32 2.89 15.99
CA GLY A 32 14.52 4.22 15.39
C GLY A 32 15.58 5.08 16.10
N GLU A 33 15.75 4.94 17.41
CA GLU A 33 16.76 5.67 18.19
C GLU A 33 18.15 5.06 18.01
N GLN A 34 18.24 3.74 17.88
CA GLN A 34 19.50 3.04 17.60
C GLN A 34 20.06 3.41 16.22
N ALA A 35 19.21 3.51 15.20
CA ALA A 35 19.60 3.95 13.87
C ALA A 35 20.14 5.40 13.86
N LYS A 36 19.50 6.30 14.61
CA LYS A 36 19.95 7.70 14.78
C LYS A 36 21.30 7.77 15.52
N ALA A 37 21.46 7.01 16.59
CA ALA A 37 22.70 6.96 17.37
C ALA A 37 23.88 6.40 16.56
N PHE A 38 23.65 5.36 15.75
CA PHE A 38 24.66 4.78 14.86
C PHE A 38 25.10 5.78 13.77
N ALA A 39 24.14 6.42 13.11
CA ALA A 39 24.43 7.43 12.08
C ALA A 39 25.20 8.62 12.67
N LEU A 40 24.80 9.12 13.84
CA LEU A 40 25.47 10.23 14.53
C LEU A 40 26.86 9.85 15.06
N GLY A 41 27.03 8.62 15.56
CA GLY A 41 28.31 8.09 16.06
C GLY A 41 29.36 7.99 14.96
N LYS A 42 29.03 7.37 13.82
CA LYS A 42 29.95 7.26 12.67
C LYS A 42 30.28 8.64 12.09
N VAL A 43 29.32 9.56 12.03
CA VAL A 43 29.56 10.95 11.61
C VAL A 43 30.51 11.68 12.56
N ARG A 44 30.33 11.51 13.89
CA ARG A 44 31.19 12.13 14.90
C ARG A 44 32.62 11.57 14.87
N ASP A 45 32.76 10.27 14.67
CA ASP A 45 34.06 9.61 14.60
C ASP A 45 34.80 9.99 13.30
N ALA A 46 34.08 10.14 12.19
CA ALA A 46 34.61 10.65 10.93
C ALA A 46 35.03 12.14 11.00
N LEU A 47 34.39 12.93 11.87
CA LEU A 47 34.71 14.34 12.08
C LEU A 47 35.87 14.58 13.06
N SER A 48 36.21 13.59 13.90
CA SER A 48 37.18 13.76 15.00
C SER A 48 38.64 13.46 14.63
N GLN A 49 38.93 12.87 13.46
CA GLN A 49 40.32 12.75 12.97
C GLN A 49 40.73 13.96 12.12
N GLN A 50 41.86 14.57 12.46
CA GLN A 50 42.36 15.87 11.98
C GLN A 50 42.56 16.00 10.45
N VAL A 51 41.85 16.97 9.85
CA VAL A 51 42.30 18.08 8.97
C VAL A 51 43.18 17.82 7.71
N ASN A 52 42.63 18.29 6.57
CA ASN A 52 43.21 18.83 5.32
C ASN A 52 43.54 17.93 4.10
N GLN A 53 43.00 18.41 2.96
CA GLN A 53 43.26 18.10 1.53
C GLN A 53 43.03 16.67 1.00
N HIS A 54 42.96 15.64 1.85
CA HIS A 54 42.64 14.26 1.42
C HIS A 54 41.20 13.80 1.75
N VAL A 55 40.38 14.67 2.33
CA VAL A 55 39.00 14.35 2.74
C VAL A 55 38.07 14.17 1.54
N GLU A 56 38.30 14.89 0.44
CA GLU A 56 37.41 14.86 -0.73
C GLU A 56 37.42 13.51 -1.46
N SER A 57 38.59 12.86 -1.58
CA SER A 57 38.71 11.55 -2.25
C SER A 57 38.25 10.38 -1.39
N TRP A 58 38.34 10.48 -0.06
CA TRP A 58 37.84 9.46 0.86
C TRP A 58 36.32 9.50 1.03
N LEU A 59 35.74 10.71 0.95
CA LEU A 59 34.29 10.89 1.05
C LEU A 59 33.58 10.79 -0.31
N SER A 60 34.25 10.93 -1.45
CA SER A 60 33.60 10.78 -2.77
C SER A 60 32.83 9.46 -2.98
N PRO A 61 33.25 8.30 -2.43
CA PRO A 61 32.47 7.06 -2.50
C PRO A 61 31.16 7.11 -1.69
N TRP A 62 30.97 8.09 -0.80
CA TRP A 62 29.77 8.19 0.03
C TRP A 62 28.59 8.81 -0.71
N GLY A 63 28.78 9.23 -1.97
CA GLY A 63 27.70 9.64 -2.86
C GLY A 63 26.97 10.90 -2.43
N ASN A 64 25.65 10.84 -2.34
CA ASN A 64 24.80 12.01 -2.09
C ASN A 64 23.82 11.75 -0.93
N ALA A 65 23.74 12.69 0.00
CA ALA A 65 22.67 12.72 1.01
C ALA A 65 21.68 13.84 0.68
N SER A 66 20.40 13.56 0.83
CA SER A 66 19.34 14.54 0.60
C SER A 66 18.35 14.56 1.76
N VAL A 67 17.96 15.76 2.19
CA VAL A 67 16.88 15.97 3.16
C VAL A 67 15.79 16.79 2.49
N ASP A 68 14.57 16.30 2.53
CA ASP A 68 13.38 16.95 1.96
C ASP A 68 12.38 17.23 3.08
N VAL A 69 11.85 18.45 3.12
CA VAL A 69 10.80 18.85 4.07
C VAL A 69 9.67 19.47 3.27
N LYS A 70 8.44 19.01 3.51
CA LYS A 70 7.26 19.47 2.79
C LYS A 70 6.25 20.13 3.72
N VAL A 71 5.60 21.15 3.19
CA VAL A 71 4.50 21.85 3.84
C VAL A 71 3.34 22.02 2.84
N ASP A 72 2.12 21.98 3.36
CA ASP A 72 0.92 22.29 2.58
C ASP A 72 0.67 23.82 2.51
N ASN A 73 -0.46 24.19 1.89
CA ASN A 73 -0.91 25.59 1.80
C ASN A 73 -1.26 26.24 3.14
N GLU A 74 -1.54 25.43 4.16
CA GLU A 74 -1.93 25.88 5.50
C GLU A 74 -0.69 26.04 6.41
N GLY A 75 0.48 25.63 5.92
CA GLY A 75 1.74 25.68 6.63
C GLY A 75 1.97 24.48 7.55
N HIS A 76 1.13 23.44 7.47
CA HIS A 76 1.34 22.20 8.20
C HIS A 76 2.45 21.37 7.54
N PHE A 77 3.30 20.77 8.36
CA PHE A 77 4.33 19.86 7.88
C PHE A 77 3.68 18.56 7.42
N THR A 78 3.73 18.29 6.12
CA THR A 78 3.17 17.07 5.52
C THR A 78 4.15 15.90 5.50
N GLY A 79 5.41 16.15 5.90
CA GLY A 79 6.40 15.10 6.12
C GLY A 79 7.84 15.57 5.95
N SER A 80 8.75 14.69 6.34
CA SER A 80 10.18 14.86 6.14
C SER A 80 10.81 13.57 5.64
N ARG A 81 11.80 13.69 4.77
CA ARG A 81 12.51 12.56 4.18
C ARG A 81 14.00 12.77 4.25
N GLY A 82 14.72 11.76 4.71
CA GLY A 82 16.15 11.59 4.47
C GLY A 82 16.38 10.50 3.43
N SER A 83 17.27 10.73 2.48
CA SER A 83 17.78 9.65 1.62
C SER A 83 19.29 9.76 1.40
N TRP A 84 19.92 8.61 1.25
CA TRP A 84 21.35 8.46 1.03
C TRP A 84 21.57 7.57 -0.19
N PHE A 85 22.17 8.14 -1.23
CA PHE A 85 22.54 7.50 -2.49
C PHE A 85 24.03 7.18 -2.45
N VAL A 86 24.39 5.92 -2.69
CA VAL A 86 25.77 5.44 -2.63
C VAL A 86 26.17 4.83 -3.97
N PRO A 87 27.19 5.37 -4.66
CA PRO A 87 27.77 4.73 -5.84
C PRO A 87 28.55 3.48 -5.40
N LEU A 88 28.14 2.30 -5.88
CA LEU A 88 28.81 1.03 -5.59
C LEU A 88 29.92 0.75 -6.60
N GLN A 89 29.61 0.94 -7.89
CA GLN A 89 30.58 0.81 -8.98
C GLN A 89 30.36 1.95 -9.96
N ASP A 90 31.40 2.71 -10.24
CA ASP A 90 31.29 3.92 -11.05
C ASP A 90 32.41 4.01 -12.10
N ASN A 91 32.03 4.15 -13.36
CA ASN A 91 32.94 4.44 -14.46
C ASN A 91 32.25 5.30 -15.54
N ASP A 92 32.95 5.62 -16.62
CA ASP A 92 32.40 6.48 -17.68
C ASP A 92 31.23 5.86 -18.47
N ARG A 93 31.04 4.53 -18.41
CA ARG A 93 29.99 3.81 -19.15
C ARG A 93 28.79 3.43 -18.29
N TYR A 94 28.98 3.08 -17.03
CA TYR A 94 27.91 2.69 -16.13
C TYR A 94 28.14 3.12 -14.69
N LEU A 95 27.04 3.23 -13.95
CA LEU A 95 26.99 3.50 -12.52
C LEU A 95 26.03 2.49 -11.89
N THR A 96 26.54 1.61 -11.03
CA THR A 96 25.74 0.79 -10.13
C THR A 96 25.67 1.49 -8.78
N TRP A 97 24.48 1.59 -8.20
CA TRP A 97 24.24 2.36 -7.00
C TRP A 97 23.24 1.69 -6.08
N SER A 98 23.31 2.01 -4.79
CA SER A 98 22.28 1.71 -3.81
C SER A 98 21.70 3.01 -3.23
N GLN A 99 20.49 2.91 -2.70
CA GLN A 99 19.84 4.01 -2.01
C GLN A 99 19.13 3.51 -0.76
N LEU A 100 19.32 4.24 0.34
CA LEU A 100 18.58 4.08 1.58
C LEU A 100 17.75 5.34 1.82
N GLY A 101 16.55 5.18 2.37
CA GLY A 101 15.66 6.30 2.66
C GLY A 101 14.78 6.04 3.86
N LEU A 102 14.50 7.09 4.61
CA LEU A 102 13.53 7.13 5.69
C LEU A 102 12.63 8.35 5.47
N THR A 103 11.32 8.13 5.50
CA THR A 103 10.33 9.20 5.34
C THR A 103 9.34 9.13 6.49
N GLN A 104 9.24 10.21 7.25
CA GLN A 104 8.21 10.38 8.28
C GLN A 104 7.05 11.18 7.68
N GLN A 105 5.84 10.66 7.82
CA GLN A 105 4.58 11.35 7.50
C GLN A 105 3.53 11.06 8.59
N ASP A 106 2.31 11.58 8.38
CA ASP A 106 1.19 11.41 9.31
C ASP A 106 0.75 9.93 9.42
N ASP A 107 0.75 9.19 8.30
CA ASP A 107 0.41 7.76 8.31
C ASP A 107 1.54 6.84 8.79
N GLY A 108 2.64 7.40 9.30
CA GLY A 108 3.72 6.62 9.92
C GLY A 108 5.10 6.75 9.25
N LEU A 109 6.01 5.88 9.68
CA LEU A 109 7.41 5.86 9.24
C LEU A 109 7.62 4.86 8.09
N VAL A 110 8.08 5.36 6.94
CA VAL A 110 8.39 4.55 5.76
C VAL A 110 9.89 4.42 5.58
N SER A 111 10.36 3.19 5.42
CA SER A 111 11.72 2.88 4.96
C SER A 111 11.73 2.50 3.48
N ASN A 112 12.77 2.94 2.76
CA ASN A 112 13.01 2.58 1.36
C ASN A 112 14.44 2.06 1.21
N VAL A 113 14.61 0.90 0.59
CA VAL A 113 15.92 0.34 0.21
C VAL A 113 15.88 0.01 -1.26
N GLY A 114 16.86 0.48 -2.03
CA GLY A 114 16.88 0.22 -3.46
C GLY A 114 18.28 0.04 -4.02
N VAL A 115 18.29 -0.57 -5.20
CA VAL A 115 19.48 -0.77 -6.03
C VAL A 115 19.13 -0.47 -7.47
N GLY A 116 20.08 0.09 -8.20
CA GLY A 116 19.87 0.38 -9.61
C GLY A 116 21.17 0.52 -10.37
N GLN A 117 21.00 0.64 -11.68
CA GLN A 117 22.12 0.82 -12.60
C GLN A 117 21.75 1.82 -13.69
N ARG A 118 22.69 2.70 -14.03
CA ARG A 118 22.60 3.70 -15.10
C ARG A 118 23.72 3.46 -16.11
N TRP A 119 23.42 3.60 -17.39
CA TRP A 119 24.37 3.48 -18.49
C TRP A 119 24.42 4.77 -19.31
N ALA A 120 25.62 5.26 -19.55
CA ALA A 120 25.87 6.34 -20.49
C ALA A 120 25.88 5.79 -21.92
N ARG A 121 24.96 6.30 -22.75
CA ARG A 121 24.86 5.97 -24.17
C ARG A 121 24.76 7.25 -24.99
N GLY A 122 25.91 7.76 -25.42
CA GLY A 122 26.00 9.06 -26.09
C GLY A 122 25.53 10.18 -25.15
N ASN A 123 24.51 10.94 -25.57
CA ASN A 123 23.96 12.06 -24.80
C ASN A 123 22.78 11.66 -23.91
N TRP A 124 22.68 10.37 -23.56
CA TRP A 124 21.63 9.82 -22.73
C TRP A 124 22.19 8.98 -21.59
N LEU A 125 21.57 9.07 -20.43
CA LEU A 125 21.67 8.09 -19.36
C LEU A 125 20.39 7.26 -19.36
N VAL A 126 20.51 5.96 -19.54
CA VAL A 126 19.39 5.03 -19.43
C VAL A 126 19.61 4.20 -18.18
N GLY A 127 18.58 3.89 -17.41
CA GLY A 127 18.74 3.11 -16.20
C GLY A 127 17.53 2.31 -15.82
N TYR A 128 17.73 1.37 -14.90
CA TYR A 128 16.65 0.71 -14.18
C TYR A 128 16.98 0.68 -12.69
N ASN A 129 15.95 0.53 -11.89
CA ASN A 129 16.09 0.40 -10.45
C ASN A 129 15.00 -0.50 -9.87
N THR A 130 15.26 -1.02 -8.68
CA THR A 130 14.32 -1.81 -7.89
C THR A 130 14.39 -1.34 -6.45
N PHE A 131 13.23 -1.23 -5.82
CA PHE A 131 13.06 -0.77 -4.46
C PHE A 131 12.21 -1.74 -3.66
N TYR A 132 12.56 -1.87 -2.38
CA TYR A 132 11.74 -2.44 -1.34
C TYR A 132 11.32 -1.30 -0.41
N ASP A 133 10.02 -1.07 -0.30
CA ASP A 133 9.45 -0.10 0.63
C ASP A 133 8.74 -0.86 1.77
N ASN A 134 8.91 -0.38 2.99
CA ASN A 134 8.22 -0.90 4.16
C ASN A 134 7.67 0.24 5.01
N LEU A 135 6.35 0.25 5.22
CA LEU A 135 5.69 1.07 6.24
C LEU A 135 5.87 0.34 7.57
N LEU A 136 6.73 0.88 8.43
CA LEU A 136 7.29 0.16 9.56
C LEU A 136 6.28 -0.10 10.67
N ASP A 137 5.34 0.83 10.88
CA ASP A 137 4.37 0.76 11.98
C ASP A 137 3.42 -0.44 11.82
N GLU A 138 2.94 -0.70 10.60
CA GLU A 138 2.04 -1.83 10.29
C GLU A 138 2.70 -2.97 9.51
N ASN A 139 4.00 -2.86 9.24
CA ASN A 139 4.81 -3.82 8.47
C ASN A 139 4.19 -4.13 7.09
N LEU A 140 3.73 -3.10 6.39
CA LEU A 140 3.19 -3.21 5.02
C LEU A 140 4.30 -3.03 4.00
N GLN A 141 4.40 -3.94 3.05
CA GLN A 141 5.58 -4.10 2.21
C GLN A 141 5.21 -4.04 0.72
N ARG A 142 6.09 -3.42 -0.07
CA ARG A 142 5.89 -3.21 -1.51
C ARG A 142 7.21 -3.24 -2.27
N ALA A 143 7.20 -3.79 -3.47
CA ALA A 143 8.27 -3.57 -4.45
C ALA A 143 7.94 -2.42 -5.39
N GLY A 144 8.98 -1.66 -5.73
CA GLY A 144 8.97 -0.73 -6.85
C GLY A 144 9.94 -1.20 -7.94
N PHE A 145 9.54 -1.09 -9.20
CA PHE A 145 10.42 -1.27 -10.35
C PHE A 145 10.41 0.01 -11.17
N GLY A 146 11.59 0.58 -11.43
CA GLY A 146 11.74 1.85 -12.13
C GLY A 146 12.60 1.73 -13.37
N ALA A 147 12.29 2.54 -14.37
CA ALA A 147 13.07 2.75 -15.58
C ALA A 147 13.32 4.25 -15.78
N GLU A 148 14.51 4.61 -16.24
CA GLU A 148 14.97 5.98 -16.40
C GLU A 148 15.54 6.19 -17.80
N ALA A 149 15.20 7.33 -18.43
CA ALA A 149 15.82 7.79 -19.66
C ALA A 149 16.06 9.30 -19.56
N TRP A 150 17.30 9.69 -19.29
CA TRP A 150 17.69 11.06 -19.02
C TRP A 150 18.54 11.60 -20.15
N GLY A 151 18.09 12.69 -20.75
CA GLY A 151 18.90 13.54 -21.62
C GLY A 151 19.22 14.86 -20.94
N GLU A 152 19.94 15.71 -21.66
CA GLU A 152 20.42 17.00 -21.14
C GLU A 152 19.30 17.98 -20.78
N TYR A 153 18.14 17.92 -21.44
CA TYR A 153 16.99 18.82 -21.22
C TYR A 153 15.70 18.12 -20.81
N LEU A 154 15.61 16.80 -21.03
CA LEU A 154 14.42 16.01 -20.75
C LEU A 154 14.83 14.76 -19.97
N ARG A 155 14.24 14.56 -18.80
CA ARG A 155 14.41 13.35 -18.01
C ARG A 155 13.07 12.65 -17.86
N LEU A 156 13.02 11.40 -18.30
CA LEU A 156 11.85 10.54 -18.21
C LEU A 156 12.10 9.48 -17.14
N SER A 157 11.06 9.17 -16.37
CA SER A 157 11.07 8.10 -15.39
C SER A 157 9.71 7.42 -15.36
N ALA A 158 9.71 6.10 -15.30
CA ALA A 158 8.52 5.28 -15.23
C ALA A 158 8.70 4.30 -14.07
N ASN A 159 7.70 4.22 -13.20
CA ASN A 159 7.76 3.38 -12.01
C ASN A 159 6.49 2.55 -11.87
N PHE A 160 6.64 1.29 -11.48
CA PHE A 160 5.56 0.38 -11.17
C PHE A 160 5.68 -0.09 -9.72
N TYR A 161 4.56 -0.11 -9.00
CA TYR A 161 4.49 -0.44 -7.59
C TYR A 161 3.59 -1.64 -7.36
N GLN A 162 4.14 -2.68 -6.72
CA GLN A 162 3.46 -3.93 -6.44
C GLN A 162 3.47 -4.22 -4.93
N PRO A 163 2.31 -4.20 -4.25
CA PRO A 163 2.21 -4.61 -2.87
C PRO A 163 2.46 -6.12 -2.73
N PHE A 164 3.14 -6.51 -1.66
CA PHE A 164 3.34 -7.91 -1.26
C PHE A 164 2.60 -8.27 0.02
N ALA A 165 2.43 -7.29 0.91
CA ALA A 165 1.67 -7.50 2.12
C ALA A 165 0.20 -7.80 1.80
N ALA A 166 -0.36 -8.77 2.53
CA ALA A 166 -1.80 -9.00 2.55
C ALA A 166 -2.51 -7.82 3.24
N TRP A 167 -3.84 -7.86 3.21
CA TRP A 167 -4.66 -6.91 3.96
C TRP A 167 -4.38 -7.02 5.46
N HIS A 168 -4.12 -5.89 6.08
CA HIS A 168 -3.81 -5.74 7.49
C HIS A 168 -4.97 -5.04 8.20
N GLU A 169 -5.31 -5.47 9.42
CA GLU A 169 -6.38 -4.85 10.20
C GLU A 169 -5.90 -3.51 10.78
N GLN A 170 -6.42 -2.39 10.27
CA GLN A 170 -6.16 -1.06 10.84
C GLN A 170 -7.09 -0.77 12.01
N THR A 171 -8.38 -1.13 11.85
CA THR A 171 -9.40 -0.98 12.89
C THR A 171 -10.29 -2.23 12.95
N ALA A 172 -11.26 -2.25 13.87
CA ALA A 172 -12.20 -3.36 13.99
C ALA A 172 -13.07 -3.57 12.73
N THR A 173 -13.19 -2.57 11.85
CA THR A 173 -14.09 -2.60 10.68
C THR A 173 -13.36 -2.32 9.37
N GLN A 174 -12.09 -1.92 9.41
CA GLN A 174 -11.32 -1.49 8.25
C GLN A 174 -10.00 -2.26 8.16
N GLU A 175 -9.71 -2.73 6.96
CA GLU A 175 -8.43 -3.28 6.60
C GLU A 175 -7.73 -2.33 5.62
N GLN A 176 -6.40 -2.31 5.69
CA GLN A 176 -5.55 -1.51 4.82
C GLN A 176 -4.48 -2.36 4.14
N ARG A 177 -4.04 -1.91 2.98
CA ARG A 177 -2.93 -2.49 2.22
C ARG A 177 -2.32 -1.39 1.37
N MET A 178 -1.06 -1.53 0.96
CA MET A 178 -0.53 -0.66 -0.08
C MET A 178 -1.25 -0.88 -1.42
N ALA A 179 -1.55 0.22 -2.11
CA ALA A 179 -2.18 0.20 -3.42
C ALA A 179 -1.15 -0.18 -4.51
N ARG A 180 -1.60 -0.98 -5.47
CA ARG A 180 -0.84 -1.22 -6.71
C ARG A 180 -1.00 -0.01 -7.63
N GLY A 181 0.05 0.40 -8.30
CA GLY A 181 -0.04 1.53 -9.22
C GLY A 181 1.21 1.74 -10.06
N TYR A 182 1.19 2.80 -10.85
CA TYR A 182 2.35 3.27 -11.59
C TYR A 182 2.38 4.79 -11.65
N ASP A 183 3.57 5.34 -11.89
CA ASP A 183 3.75 6.74 -12.23
C ASP A 183 4.66 6.90 -13.44
N LEU A 184 4.40 7.96 -14.20
CA LEU A 184 5.21 8.45 -15.30
C LEU A 184 5.58 9.90 -14.98
N THR A 185 6.88 10.19 -14.91
CA THR A 185 7.40 11.53 -14.63
C THR A 185 8.25 12.02 -15.79
N ALA A 186 7.94 13.21 -16.29
CA ALA A 186 8.76 13.97 -17.23
C ALA A 186 9.26 15.25 -16.55
N ARG A 187 10.58 15.41 -16.44
CA ARG A 187 11.22 16.64 -15.97
C ARG A 187 11.90 17.34 -17.12
N MET A 188 11.60 18.62 -17.29
CA MET A 188 12.14 19.47 -18.36
C MET A 188 13.01 20.56 -17.74
N ARG A 189 14.19 20.75 -18.32
CA ARG A 189 15.10 21.84 -17.96
C ARG A 189 15.02 22.94 -19.01
N MET A 190 14.87 24.17 -18.55
CA MET A 190 14.86 25.35 -19.42
C MET A 190 16.30 25.67 -19.86
N PRO A 191 16.64 25.65 -21.17
CA PRO A 191 18.01 25.91 -21.62
C PRO A 191 18.55 27.29 -21.23
N PHE A 192 17.65 28.28 -21.14
CA PHE A 192 17.96 29.69 -20.85
C PHE A 192 17.80 30.07 -19.37
N TYR A 193 17.19 29.20 -18.55
CA TYR A 193 17.01 29.40 -17.11
C TYR A 193 17.47 28.16 -16.34
N GLN A 194 18.79 28.06 -16.11
CA GLN A 194 19.44 26.87 -15.53
C GLN A 194 19.07 26.60 -14.07
N HIS A 195 18.53 27.59 -13.37
CA HIS A 195 18.05 27.46 -11.99
C HIS A 195 16.63 26.90 -11.90
N LEU A 196 15.91 26.77 -13.03
CA LEU A 196 14.49 26.42 -13.05
C LEU A 196 14.23 25.14 -13.83
N ASN A 197 13.60 24.18 -13.17
CA ASN A 197 13.13 22.94 -13.77
C ASN A 197 11.62 22.82 -13.62
N THR A 198 10.95 22.33 -14.67
CA THR A 198 9.53 22.00 -14.61
C THR A 198 9.37 20.48 -14.62
N SER A 199 8.29 19.99 -14.04
CA SER A 199 7.98 18.57 -14.07
C SER A 199 6.49 18.32 -14.23
N VAL A 200 6.18 17.24 -14.92
CA VAL A 200 4.83 16.71 -15.11
C VAL A 200 4.87 15.26 -14.66
N ARG A 201 3.97 14.88 -13.75
CA ARG A 201 3.81 13.50 -13.31
C ARG A 201 2.37 13.08 -13.49
N VAL A 202 2.16 11.91 -14.09
CA VAL A 202 0.87 11.22 -14.12
C VAL A 202 1.01 9.97 -13.28
N GLU A 203 0.09 9.76 -12.35
CA GLU A 203 0.06 8.57 -11.50
C GLU A 203 -1.33 7.97 -11.48
N GLN A 204 -1.40 6.63 -11.50
CA GLN A 204 -2.63 5.88 -11.41
C GLN A 204 -2.44 4.69 -10.47
N TYR A 205 -3.41 4.50 -9.59
CA TYR A 205 -3.44 3.40 -8.66
C TYR A 205 -4.74 2.60 -8.83
N PHE A 206 -4.69 1.33 -8.43
CA PHE A 206 -5.76 0.37 -8.65
C PHE A 206 -6.28 -0.16 -7.31
N GLY A 207 -7.59 -0.12 -7.15
CA GLY A 207 -8.29 -0.55 -5.94
C GLY A 207 -9.68 0.08 -5.82
N GLU A 208 -10.48 -0.44 -4.88
CA GLU A 208 -11.85 0.04 -4.67
C GLU A 208 -11.92 1.35 -3.89
N ARG A 209 -11.02 1.53 -2.92
CA ARG A 209 -10.91 2.75 -2.11
C ARG A 209 -9.44 3.07 -1.87
N VAL A 210 -8.82 3.71 -2.85
CA VAL A 210 -7.43 4.14 -2.80
C VAL A 210 -7.37 5.61 -2.38
N ASP A 211 -6.59 5.90 -1.34
CA ASP A 211 -6.36 7.26 -0.87
C ASP A 211 -5.12 7.85 -1.55
N LEU A 212 -5.33 8.50 -2.71
CA LEU A 212 -4.26 9.07 -3.51
C LEU A 212 -3.76 10.43 -2.99
N PHE A 213 -4.56 11.11 -2.16
CA PHE A 213 -4.29 12.46 -1.67
C PHE A 213 -3.89 12.51 -0.20
N ASN A 214 -3.86 11.35 0.48
CA ASN A 214 -3.69 11.22 1.92
C ASN A 214 -4.71 12.07 2.69
N SER A 215 -5.93 12.16 2.16
CA SER A 215 -7.04 12.93 2.71
C SER A 215 -7.95 12.10 3.61
N GLY A 216 -7.69 10.79 3.71
CA GLY A 216 -8.57 9.81 4.35
C GLY A 216 -9.75 9.38 3.49
N THR A 217 -9.91 9.95 2.28
CA THR A 217 -10.98 9.61 1.34
C THR A 217 -10.46 8.67 0.25
N GLY A 218 -11.01 7.46 0.20
CA GLY A 218 -10.64 6.47 -0.80
C GLY A 218 -11.50 6.55 -2.07
N TYR A 219 -10.86 6.52 -3.24
CA TYR A 219 -11.49 6.58 -4.55
C TYR A 219 -11.28 5.26 -5.33
N HIS A 220 -12.18 4.95 -6.26
CA HIS A 220 -12.06 3.78 -7.12
C HIS A 220 -11.09 4.08 -8.28
N ASN A 221 -10.01 3.30 -8.38
CA ASN A 221 -8.97 3.41 -9.42
C ASN A 221 -8.51 4.85 -9.75
N PRO A 222 -8.08 5.66 -8.77
CA PRO A 222 -7.84 7.09 -8.97
C PRO A 222 -6.63 7.37 -9.87
N ILE A 223 -6.75 8.45 -10.64
CA ILE A 223 -5.68 9.05 -11.43
C ILE A 223 -5.43 10.48 -10.97
N ALA A 224 -4.17 10.89 -10.95
CA ALA A 224 -3.78 12.27 -10.67
C ALA A 224 -2.70 12.78 -11.64
N LEU A 225 -2.81 14.07 -11.95
CA LEU A 225 -1.81 14.84 -12.66
C LEU A 225 -1.15 15.80 -11.69
N SER A 226 0.19 15.78 -11.63
CA SER A 226 0.97 16.76 -10.91
C SER A 226 1.78 17.64 -11.85
N LEU A 227 1.77 18.94 -11.60
CA LEU A 227 2.64 19.93 -12.20
C LEU A 227 3.58 20.46 -11.12
N GLY A 228 4.89 20.41 -11.38
CA GLY A 228 5.92 20.83 -10.42
C GLY A 228 6.86 21.87 -11.01
N LEU A 229 7.30 22.80 -10.16
CA LEU A 229 8.31 23.82 -10.43
C LEU A 229 9.41 23.70 -9.38
N ASN A 230 10.65 23.58 -9.83
CA ASN A 230 11.82 23.45 -8.95
C ASN A 230 12.78 24.60 -9.22
N TYR A 231 13.09 25.38 -8.19
CA TYR A 231 14.07 26.46 -8.23
C TYR A 231 15.30 26.09 -7.39
N THR A 232 16.46 25.99 -8.04
CA THR A 232 17.75 25.62 -7.42
C THR A 232 18.69 26.82 -7.47
N PRO A 233 18.71 27.71 -6.45
CA PRO A 233 19.61 28.85 -6.44
C PRO A 233 21.08 28.43 -6.38
N VAL A 234 21.39 27.34 -5.67
CA VAL A 234 22.71 26.74 -5.53
C VAL A 234 22.56 25.22 -5.52
N PRO A 235 23.57 24.42 -5.92
CA PRO A 235 23.43 22.96 -5.97
C PRO A 235 22.95 22.31 -4.67
N LEU A 236 23.29 22.89 -3.52
CA LEU A 236 22.88 22.38 -2.21
C LEU A 236 21.39 22.54 -1.91
N VAL A 237 20.70 23.51 -2.52
CA VAL A 237 19.33 23.89 -2.11
C VAL A 237 18.40 23.92 -3.31
N THR A 238 17.28 23.21 -3.20
CA THR A 238 16.18 23.28 -4.17
C THR A 238 14.87 23.58 -3.45
N VAL A 239 14.16 24.59 -3.93
CA VAL A 239 12.78 24.90 -3.53
C VAL A 239 11.84 24.31 -4.56
N THR A 240 10.83 23.56 -4.12
CA THR A 240 9.86 22.91 -5.00
C THR A 240 8.46 23.44 -4.72
N ALA A 241 7.69 23.70 -5.77
CA ALA A 241 6.27 23.94 -5.70
C ALA A 241 5.55 22.93 -6.59
N GLN A 242 4.57 22.22 -6.06
CA GLN A 242 3.82 21.20 -6.79
C GLN A 242 2.33 21.42 -6.62
N HIS A 243 1.60 21.36 -7.73
CA HIS A 243 0.15 21.29 -7.76
C HIS A 243 -0.27 19.92 -8.29
N LYS A 244 -1.05 19.17 -7.50
CA LYS A 244 -1.60 17.85 -7.84
C LYS A 244 -3.12 17.97 -7.97
N GLN A 245 -3.66 17.44 -9.06
CA GLN A 245 -5.09 17.45 -9.38
C GLN A 245 -5.56 16.03 -9.71
N GLY A 246 -6.67 15.61 -9.10
CA GLY A 246 -7.33 14.33 -9.35
C GLY A 246 -8.55 14.46 -10.24
N GLU A 247 -9.00 13.33 -10.81
CA GLU A 247 -10.21 13.25 -11.63
C GLU A 247 -11.49 13.64 -10.86
N SER A 248 -11.56 13.28 -9.57
CA SER A 248 -12.68 13.55 -8.67
C SER A 248 -12.79 15.01 -8.20
N GLY A 249 -11.96 15.91 -8.72
CA GLY A 249 -11.94 17.34 -8.34
C GLY A 249 -11.02 17.67 -7.15
N GLU A 250 -10.54 16.65 -6.42
CA GLU A 250 -9.55 16.80 -5.37
C GLU A 250 -8.25 17.43 -5.87
N ASN A 251 -7.67 18.31 -5.06
CA ASN A 251 -6.38 18.91 -5.35
C ASN A 251 -5.52 19.06 -4.10
N GLN A 252 -4.22 19.14 -4.33
CA GLN A 252 -3.24 19.33 -3.27
C GLN A 252 -2.11 20.21 -3.79
N ASN A 253 -1.68 21.16 -2.96
CA ASN A 253 -0.55 22.02 -3.23
C ASN A 253 0.51 21.78 -2.17
N ASN A 254 1.73 21.51 -2.62
CA ASN A 254 2.86 21.23 -1.73
C ASN A 254 4.00 22.18 -2.06
N LEU A 255 4.52 22.83 -1.01
CA LEU A 255 5.80 23.52 -1.05
C LEU A 255 6.85 22.65 -0.35
N GLY A 256 8.02 22.55 -0.95
CA GLY A 256 9.10 21.71 -0.43
C GLY A 256 10.43 22.44 -0.41
N LEU A 257 11.24 22.14 0.60
CA LEU A 257 12.62 22.54 0.68
C LEU A 257 13.50 21.29 0.70
N ASN A 258 14.42 21.22 -0.25
CA ASN A 258 15.29 20.08 -0.43
C ASN A 258 16.76 20.50 -0.32
N LEU A 259 17.49 19.85 0.59
CA LEU A 259 18.91 20.03 0.83
C LEU A 259 19.68 18.83 0.26
N ASN A 260 20.49 19.03 -0.77
CA ASN A 260 21.27 17.98 -1.45
C ASN A 260 22.76 18.14 -1.21
N TYR A 261 23.31 17.34 -0.30
CA TYR A 261 24.73 17.33 0.00
C TYR A 261 25.47 16.26 -0.83
N ARG A 262 26.48 16.68 -1.58
CA ARG A 262 27.33 15.79 -2.39
C ARG A 262 28.66 15.58 -1.68
N PHE A 263 28.93 14.35 -1.24
CA PHE A 263 30.20 14.02 -0.60
C PHE A 263 31.35 14.11 -1.61
N GLY A 264 32.52 14.56 -1.16
CA GLY A 264 33.69 14.76 -2.02
C GLY A 264 33.66 16.02 -2.90
N VAL A 265 32.58 16.81 -2.90
CA VAL A 265 32.52 18.10 -3.58
C VAL A 265 32.75 19.23 -2.57
N PRO A 266 33.69 20.17 -2.79
CA PRO A 266 33.91 21.30 -1.88
C PRO A 266 32.61 22.06 -1.59
N LEU A 267 32.32 22.36 -0.32
CA LEU A 267 31.11 23.08 0.09
C LEU A 267 30.94 24.42 -0.65
N LYS A 268 32.05 25.13 -0.91
CA LYS A 268 32.05 26.37 -1.70
C LYS A 268 31.45 26.22 -3.10
N LYS A 269 31.63 25.06 -3.74
CA LYS A 269 31.02 24.77 -5.05
C LYS A 269 29.53 24.47 -4.90
N GLN A 270 29.16 23.74 -3.86
CA GLN A 270 27.75 23.41 -3.59
C GLN A 270 26.90 24.63 -3.17
N LEU A 271 27.55 25.69 -2.67
CA LEU A 271 26.95 26.99 -2.35
C LEU A 271 27.14 28.04 -3.46
N SER A 272 27.71 27.67 -4.61
CA SER A 272 27.96 28.59 -5.73
C SER A 272 26.84 28.51 -6.76
N ALA A 273 26.21 29.64 -7.06
CA ALA A 273 25.19 29.74 -8.11
C ALA A 273 25.75 29.37 -9.50
N GLY A 274 27.04 29.66 -9.76
CA GLY A 274 27.69 29.32 -11.03
C GLY A 274 27.88 27.81 -11.26
N GLU A 275 27.75 26.98 -10.23
CA GLU A 275 27.89 25.53 -10.33
C GLU A 275 26.55 24.82 -10.60
N VAL A 276 25.43 25.56 -10.60
CA VAL A 276 24.09 24.99 -10.83
C VAL A 276 24.01 24.31 -12.20
N ALA A 277 24.51 24.98 -13.23
CA ALA A 277 24.51 24.47 -14.61
C ALA A 277 25.18 23.10 -14.72
N GLU A 278 26.39 22.99 -14.16
CA GLU A 278 27.18 21.76 -14.19
C GLU A 278 26.56 20.69 -13.30
N SER A 279 26.07 21.05 -12.11
CA SER A 279 25.42 20.10 -11.19
C SER A 279 24.17 19.44 -11.79
N GLN A 280 23.48 20.15 -12.69
CA GLN A 280 22.28 19.69 -13.37
C GLN A 280 22.55 19.09 -14.76
N SER A 281 23.79 19.15 -15.26
CA SER A 281 24.17 18.51 -16.52
C SER A 281 23.96 16.99 -16.44
N LEU A 282 23.91 16.30 -17.56
CA LEU A 282 23.77 14.84 -17.55
C LEU A 282 24.88 14.16 -16.73
N ARG A 283 26.11 14.67 -16.83
CA ARG A 283 27.26 14.17 -16.07
C ARG A 283 27.15 14.51 -14.58
N GLY A 284 26.79 15.74 -14.25
CA GLY A 284 26.68 16.20 -12.86
C GLY A 284 25.49 15.61 -12.10
N SER A 285 24.45 15.19 -12.82
CA SER A 285 23.23 14.62 -12.26
C SER A 285 23.20 13.10 -12.20
N ARG A 286 24.23 12.40 -12.71
CA ARG A 286 24.24 10.92 -12.73
C ARG A 286 24.11 10.28 -11.34
N TYR A 287 24.38 11.02 -10.26
CA TYR A 287 24.24 10.60 -8.86
C TYR A 287 22.96 11.14 -8.19
N ASP A 288 22.08 11.82 -8.93
CA ASP A 288 20.81 12.31 -8.40
C ASP A 288 19.90 11.12 -8.04
N ASN A 289 19.07 11.30 -7.01
CA ASN A 289 18.09 10.29 -6.63
C ASN A 289 17.12 9.97 -7.79
N PRO A 290 16.72 8.70 -7.95
CA PRO A 290 15.70 8.29 -8.90
C PRO A 290 14.38 9.01 -8.65
N GLN A 291 13.66 9.29 -9.73
CA GLN A 291 12.37 9.97 -9.69
C GLN A 291 11.25 8.96 -9.54
N ARG A 292 10.73 8.82 -8.32
CA ARG A 292 9.67 7.87 -7.94
C ARG A 292 8.81 8.41 -6.80
N ASN A 293 7.63 7.85 -6.59
CA ASN A 293 6.87 8.00 -5.37
C ASN A 293 7.39 7.05 -4.28
N ASN A 294 8.07 7.63 -3.29
CA ASN A 294 8.63 6.88 -2.17
C ASN A 294 7.65 6.69 -1.00
N LEU A 295 6.55 7.45 -1.02
CA LEU A 295 5.46 7.33 -0.06
C LEU A 295 4.43 6.35 -0.62
N PRO A 296 4.22 5.20 0.01
CA PRO A 296 3.25 4.23 -0.47
C PRO A 296 1.84 4.77 -0.36
N THR A 297 1.11 4.77 -1.47
CA THR A 297 -0.33 5.05 -1.48
C THR A 297 -1.07 3.86 -0.85
N LEU A 298 -2.03 4.13 0.01
CA LEU A 298 -2.81 3.11 0.70
C LEU A 298 -4.16 2.84 0.02
N GLU A 299 -4.60 1.60 0.11
CA GLU A 299 -5.91 1.10 -0.28
C GLU A 299 -6.61 0.58 0.97
N TYR A 300 -7.87 0.96 1.14
CA TYR A 300 -8.71 0.56 2.25
C TYR A 300 -9.84 -0.35 1.79
N ARG A 301 -10.27 -1.26 2.66
CA ARG A 301 -11.52 -1.99 2.46
C ARG A 301 -12.26 -2.18 3.77
N GLN A 302 -13.58 -2.17 3.65
CA GLN A 302 -14.43 -2.47 4.79
C GLN A 302 -14.48 -3.99 4.98
N ARG A 303 -14.18 -4.42 6.20
CA ARG A 303 -14.27 -5.82 6.59
C ARG A 303 -15.75 -6.18 6.82
N LYS A 304 -16.16 -7.36 6.35
CA LYS A 304 -17.47 -7.91 6.71
C LYS A 304 -17.45 -8.32 8.19
N THR A 305 -18.09 -7.52 9.03
CA THR A 305 -18.20 -7.71 10.48
C THR A 305 -19.32 -8.66 10.87
N LEU A 306 -20.29 -8.83 9.98
CA LEU A 306 -21.42 -9.75 10.12
C LEU A 306 -21.73 -10.44 8.78
N THR A 307 -21.81 -11.76 8.80
CA THR A 307 -22.31 -12.57 7.67
C THR A 307 -23.19 -13.69 8.18
N VAL A 308 -24.28 -14.00 7.47
CA VAL A 308 -25.17 -15.10 7.79
C VAL A 308 -25.46 -15.92 6.53
N PHE A 309 -25.48 -17.24 6.68
CA PHE A 309 -25.91 -18.19 5.66
C PHE A 309 -26.85 -19.22 6.29
N LEU A 310 -27.96 -19.50 5.63
CA LEU A 310 -28.95 -20.50 6.05
C LEU A 310 -28.78 -21.73 5.15
N ALA A 311 -28.39 -22.86 5.76
CA ALA A 311 -28.22 -24.10 5.01
C ALA A 311 -29.57 -24.66 4.57
N THR A 312 -29.70 -25.01 3.30
CA THR A 312 -30.88 -25.70 2.77
C THR A 312 -30.94 -27.12 3.32
N PRO A 313 -32.06 -27.54 3.94
CA PRO A 313 -32.29 -28.92 4.37
C PRO A 313 -32.32 -29.91 3.20
N PRO A 314 -32.30 -31.24 3.47
CA PRO A 314 -32.46 -32.27 2.44
C PRO A 314 -33.76 -32.10 1.62
N TRP A 315 -33.77 -32.60 0.38
CA TRP A 315 -34.85 -32.37 -0.58
C TRP A 315 -36.10 -33.25 -0.42
N ASP A 316 -36.08 -34.24 0.49
CA ASP A 316 -37.16 -35.22 0.65
C ASP A 316 -37.97 -34.98 1.94
N LEU A 317 -38.46 -33.75 2.13
CA LEU A 317 -39.18 -33.35 3.35
C LEU A 317 -40.58 -33.98 3.40
N LYS A 318 -40.91 -34.59 4.54
CA LYS A 318 -42.22 -35.23 4.77
C LYS A 318 -43.17 -34.35 5.56
N PRO A 319 -44.49 -34.50 5.36
CA PRO A 319 -45.49 -33.86 6.22
C PRO A 319 -45.26 -34.19 7.70
N GLY A 320 -45.32 -33.18 8.58
CA GLY A 320 -45.10 -33.32 10.02
C GLY A 320 -43.64 -33.56 10.46
N GLU A 321 -42.68 -33.62 9.53
CA GLU A 321 -41.27 -33.80 9.85
C GLU A 321 -40.69 -32.59 10.58
N THR A 322 -39.90 -32.84 11.63
CA THR A 322 -39.13 -31.79 12.32
C THR A 322 -37.75 -31.65 11.67
N VAL A 323 -37.54 -30.53 11.01
CA VAL A 323 -36.34 -30.20 10.24
C VAL A 323 -35.41 -29.30 11.06
N PRO A 324 -34.15 -29.69 11.31
CA PRO A 324 -33.18 -28.81 11.94
C PRO A 324 -32.69 -27.72 10.96
N LEU A 325 -32.78 -26.46 11.38
CA LEU A 325 -32.27 -25.32 10.62
C LEU A 325 -30.85 -25.00 11.09
N LYS A 326 -29.89 -25.02 10.15
CA LYS A 326 -28.47 -24.74 10.44
C LYS A 326 -28.09 -23.36 9.92
N LEU A 327 -27.78 -22.47 10.85
CA LEU A 327 -27.28 -21.13 10.56
C LEU A 327 -25.76 -21.08 10.69
N GLN A 328 -25.11 -20.57 9.66
CA GLN A 328 -23.67 -20.26 9.68
C GLN A 328 -23.51 -18.75 9.82
N ILE A 329 -23.31 -18.30 11.05
CA ILE A 329 -23.15 -16.87 11.37
C ILE A 329 -21.69 -16.61 11.74
N ARG A 330 -21.10 -15.58 11.12
CA ARG A 330 -19.84 -14.99 11.58
C ARG A 330 -20.15 -13.57 12.02
N SER A 331 -20.02 -13.29 13.31
CA SER A 331 -20.21 -11.96 13.89
C SER A 331 -19.01 -11.60 14.76
N ARG A 332 -18.40 -10.43 14.53
CA ARG A 332 -17.31 -9.91 15.38
C ARG A 332 -17.83 -9.37 16.71
N TYR A 333 -19.07 -8.85 16.73
CA TYR A 333 -19.64 -8.15 17.89
C TYR A 333 -20.68 -8.99 18.66
N GLY A 334 -20.83 -10.27 18.32
CA GLY A 334 -21.86 -11.14 18.89
C GLY A 334 -23.24 -10.90 18.27
N ILE A 335 -24.19 -11.81 18.54
CA ILE A 335 -25.55 -11.75 18.00
C ILE A 335 -26.47 -11.09 19.04
N ARG A 336 -27.17 -10.03 18.63
CA ARG A 336 -28.20 -9.38 19.44
C ARG A 336 -29.54 -10.07 19.28
N GLN A 337 -29.96 -10.29 18.03
CA GLN A 337 -31.23 -10.94 17.70
C GLN A 337 -31.23 -11.61 16.33
N LEU A 338 -32.10 -12.60 16.17
CA LEU A 338 -32.43 -13.27 14.91
C LEU A 338 -33.91 -13.02 14.58
N ILE A 339 -34.18 -12.58 13.36
CA ILE A 339 -35.53 -12.28 12.88
C ILE A 339 -35.79 -13.14 11.64
N TRP A 340 -36.65 -14.15 11.77
CA TRP A 340 -37.03 -15.00 10.65
C TRP A 340 -38.02 -14.29 9.71
N GLN A 341 -37.85 -14.49 8.41
CA GLN A 341 -38.64 -13.88 7.33
C GLN A 341 -39.11 -14.94 6.33
N GLY A 342 -40.16 -14.62 5.58
CA GLY A 342 -40.82 -15.55 4.65
C GLY A 342 -42.11 -16.13 5.23
N ASP A 343 -42.37 -17.40 4.98
CA ASP A 343 -43.63 -18.08 5.35
C ASP A 343 -43.68 -18.55 6.81
N THR A 344 -43.10 -17.75 7.72
CA THR A 344 -42.90 -18.07 9.13
C THR A 344 -44.19 -18.26 9.94
N GLN A 345 -45.35 -17.83 9.42
CA GLN A 345 -46.64 -18.04 10.07
C GLN A 345 -47.18 -19.46 9.84
N ILE A 346 -46.91 -20.03 8.66
CA ILE A 346 -47.34 -21.38 8.30
C ILE A 346 -46.31 -22.39 8.84
N LEU A 347 -45.05 -22.00 8.76
CA LEU A 347 -43.90 -22.76 9.21
C LEU A 347 -43.75 -22.65 10.73
N SER A 348 -44.07 -23.71 11.47
CA SER A 348 -43.99 -23.75 12.94
C SER A 348 -42.54 -23.77 13.44
N LEU A 349 -41.93 -22.59 13.50
CA LEU A 349 -40.55 -22.38 13.95
C LEU A 349 -40.42 -22.51 15.46
N THR A 350 -39.45 -23.31 15.91
CA THR A 350 -39.12 -23.49 17.32
C THR A 350 -37.68 -23.02 17.57
N PRO A 351 -37.46 -22.05 18.48
CA PRO A 351 -36.11 -21.63 18.85
C PRO A 351 -35.39 -22.71 19.66
N GLY A 352 -34.07 -22.69 19.60
CA GLY A 352 -33.23 -23.50 20.50
C GLY A 352 -33.23 -22.97 21.94
N ALA A 353 -32.22 -23.39 22.72
CA ALA A 353 -32.10 -23.02 24.14
C ALA A 353 -32.06 -21.50 24.40
N GLN A 354 -31.59 -20.72 23.41
CA GLN A 354 -31.63 -19.25 23.44
C GLN A 354 -32.11 -18.74 22.08
N ALA A 355 -33.09 -17.83 22.09
CA ALA A 355 -33.67 -17.28 20.86
C ALA A 355 -32.67 -16.42 20.04
N ASN A 356 -31.56 -15.98 20.63
CA ASN A 356 -30.48 -15.29 19.93
C ASN A 356 -29.31 -16.21 19.51
N SER A 357 -29.42 -17.52 19.75
CA SER A 357 -28.41 -18.50 19.33
C SER A 357 -28.54 -18.85 17.85
N ALA A 358 -27.40 -19.09 17.21
CA ALA A 358 -27.33 -19.65 15.86
C ALA A 358 -27.73 -21.14 15.81
N GLU A 359 -27.77 -21.81 16.96
CA GLU A 359 -27.94 -23.25 17.09
C GLU A 359 -29.30 -23.64 17.68
N GLY A 360 -29.79 -24.81 17.29
CA GLY A 360 -30.97 -25.44 17.88
C GLY A 360 -32.31 -24.99 17.31
N TRP A 361 -32.31 -24.18 16.24
CA TRP A 361 -33.54 -23.86 15.52
C TRP A 361 -34.08 -25.08 14.79
N THR A 362 -35.37 -25.34 14.97
CA THR A 362 -36.09 -26.39 14.24
C THR A 362 -37.37 -25.85 13.66
N LEU A 363 -37.87 -26.54 12.64
CA LEU A 363 -39.12 -26.24 11.96
C LEU A 363 -39.94 -27.52 11.83
N ILE A 364 -41.24 -27.46 12.05
CA ILE A 364 -42.14 -28.57 11.74
C ILE A 364 -42.80 -28.29 10.39
N MET A 365 -42.69 -29.25 9.47
CA MET A 365 -43.32 -29.16 8.15
C MET A 365 -44.85 -29.30 8.29
N PRO A 366 -45.63 -28.44 7.60
CA PRO A 366 -47.09 -28.54 7.63
C PRO A 366 -47.59 -29.82 6.94
N ASP A 367 -48.86 -30.14 7.17
CA ASP A 367 -49.51 -31.25 6.48
C ASP A 367 -49.63 -30.97 4.97
N TRP A 368 -49.61 -32.05 4.17
CA TRP A 368 -49.79 -31.97 2.73
C TRP A 368 -51.18 -31.42 2.38
N GLN A 369 -51.24 -30.40 1.51
CA GLN A 369 -52.49 -29.82 1.05
C GLN A 369 -52.85 -30.34 -0.34
N ASN A 370 -54.06 -30.90 -0.46
CA ASN A 370 -54.65 -31.36 -1.72
C ASN A 370 -55.58 -30.29 -2.31
N GLY A 371 -55.40 -29.92 -3.58
CA GLY A 371 -56.29 -29.02 -4.32
C GLY A 371 -55.59 -28.19 -5.40
N GLU A 372 -56.34 -27.77 -6.43
CA GLU A 372 -55.86 -26.82 -7.45
C GLU A 372 -55.54 -25.47 -6.78
N GLY A 373 -54.25 -25.22 -6.55
CA GLY A 373 -53.73 -24.02 -5.89
C GLY A 373 -52.87 -24.27 -4.65
N ALA A 374 -52.74 -25.53 -4.19
CA ALA A 374 -51.81 -25.88 -3.12
C ALA A 374 -50.36 -25.76 -3.61
N SER A 375 -49.58 -24.84 -3.04
CA SER A 375 -48.19 -24.62 -3.46
C SER A 375 -47.24 -25.66 -2.89
N ASN A 376 -47.47 -26.15 -1.66
CA ASN A 376 -46.57 -27.08 -0.93
C ASN A 376 -45.07 -26.69 -0.98
N HIS A 377 -44.82 -25.39 -1.17
CA HIS A 377 -43.51 -24.74 -1.23
C HIS A 377 -43.52 -23.53 -0.32
N TRP A 378 -42.53 -23.43 0.57
CA TRP A 378 -42.39 -22.32 1.51
C TRP A 378 -41.00 -21.71 1.44
N ARG A 379 -40.94 -20.39 1.53
CA ARG A 379 -39.69 -19.62 1.50
C ARG A 379 -39.33 -19.18 2.89
N LEU A 380 -38.05 -19.30 3.21
CA LEU A 380 -37.53 -18.94 4.52
C LEU A 380 -36.17 -18.26 4.39
N SER A 381 -35.99 -17.17 5.15
CA SER A 381 -34.71 -16.51 5.34
C SER A 381 -34.62 -15.97 6.77
N VAL A 382 -33.43 -15.53 7.19
CA VAL A 382 -33.22 -14.94 8.50
C VAL A 382 -32.40 -13.65 8.40
N VAL A 383 -32.81 -12.64 9.17
CA VAL A 383 -32.06 -11.42 9.39
C VAL A 383 -31.40 -11.50 10.76
N VAL A 384 -30.08 -11.34 10.78
CA VAL A 384 -29.28 -11.27 12.00
C VAL A 384 -28.96 -9.82 12.30
N GLU A 385 -29.20 -9.39 13.54
CA GLU A 385 -28.70 -8.11 14.06
C GLU A 385 -27.59 -8.37 15.07
N ASP A 386 -26.45 -7.67 14.94
CA ASP A 386 -25.38 -7.71 15.93
C ASP A 386 -25.56 -6.66 17.05
N ASN A 387 -24.67 -6.67 18.03
CA ASN A 387 -24.73 -5.71 19.15
C ASN A 387 -24.39 -4.26 18.76
N GLN A 388 -23.91 -4.01 17.54
CA GLN A 388 -23.71 -2.67 16.99
C GLN A 388 -24.91 -2.19 16.16
N GLY A 389 -25.97 -3.01 16.05
CA GLY A 389 -27.17 -2.69 15.30
C GLY A 389 -27.05 -2.96 13.78
N GLN A 390 -25.96 -3.57 13.33
CA GLN A 390 -25.82 -3.98 11.92
C GLN A 390 -26.77 -5.13 11.63
N ARG A 391 -27.54 -5.03 10.54
CA ARG A 391 -28.48 -6.07 10.09
C ARG A 391 -28.04 -6.68 8.76
N VAL A 392 -27.99 -8.01 8.69
CA VAL A 392 -27.66 -8.75 7.46
C VAL A 392 -28.67 -9.88 7.28
N SER A 393 -29.19 -10.03 6.06
CA SER A 393 -30.08 -11.14 5.69
C SER A 393 -29.30 -12.31 5.11
N SER A 394 -29.78 -13.53 5.37
CA SER A 394 -29.26 -14.77 4.76
C SER A 394 -29.68 -14.90 3.30
N ASN A 395 -29.19 -15.95 2.64
CA ASN A 395 -29.86 -16.50 1.47
C ASN A 395 -31.29 -16.95 1.82
N GLU A 396 -32.18 -16.89 0.83
CA GLU A 396 -33.51 -17.49 0.90
C GLU A 396 -33.42 -18.97 0.54
N ILE A 397 -34.07 -19.84 1.31
CA ILE A 397 -34.25 -21.25 1.00
C ILE A 397 -35.70 -21.53 0.65
N THR A 398 -35.93 -22.51 -0.22
CA THR A 398 -37.26 -23.03 -0.52
C THR A 398 -37.38 -24.44 0.04
N LEU A 399 -38.39 -24.65 0.88
CA LEU A 399 -38.76 -25.94 1.44
C LEU A 399 -39.91 -26.50 0.62
N THR A 400 -39.73 -27.70 0.08
CA THR A 400 -40.72 -28.38 -0.76
C THR A 400 -41.10 -29.69 -0.09
N LEU A 401 -42.39 -29.93 0.11
CA LEU A 401 -42.87 -31.24 0.54
C LEU A 401 -42.88 -32.21 -0.63
N VAL A 402 -42.55 -33.47 -0.33
CA VAL A 402 -42.81 -34.59 -1.25
C VAL A 402 -44.25 -35.05 -1.07
N GLU A 403 -44.95 -35.27 -2.18
CA GLU A 403 -46.30 -35.83 -2.17
C GLU A 403 -46.30 -37.18 -1.44
N PRO A 404 -47.14 -37.36 -0.40
CA PRO A 404 -47.23 -38.64 0.27
C PRO A 404 -47.75 -39.70 -0.70
N PHE A 405 -47.03 -40.81 -0.81
CA PHE A 405 -47.45 -41.94 -1.64
C PHE A 405 -48.64 -42.63 -0.97
N ASP A 406 -49.86 -42.25 -1.36
CA ASP A 406 -51.05 -43.00 -0.98
C ASP A 406 -51.00 -44.37 -1.67
N ALA A 407 -50.70 -45.42 -0.90
CA ALA A 407 -50.94 -46.78 -1.36
C ALA A 407 -52.43 -46.90 -1.70
N LEU A 408 -52.72 -47.02 -3.00
CA LEU A 408 -54.04 -47.19 -3.57
C LEU A 408 -54.97 -47.96 -2.63
N SER A 409 -56.12 -47.34 -2.34
CA SER A 409 -57.24 -47.95 -1.65
C SER A 409 -57.52 -49.33 -2.23
N ASN A 410 -57.58 -50.33 -1.35
CA ASN A 410 -57.70 -51.75 -1.64
C ASN A 410 -59.11 -52.15 -2.17
N ASP A 411 -59.79 -51.26 -2.90
CA ASP A 411 -61.22 -51.37 -3.23
C ASP A 411 -61.53 -51.72 -4.71
N GLU A 412 -60.52 -51.95 -5.55
CA GLU A 412 -60.70 -52.36 -6.96
C GLU A 412 -60.18 -53.78 -7.28
N LEU A 413 -60.37 -54.75 -6.37
CA LEU A 413 -60.24 -56.18 -6.69
C LEU A 413 -61.51 -56.94 -6.26
N ARG A 414 -62.64 -56.61 -6.87
CA ARG A 414 -63.79 -57.52 -6.93
C ARG A 414 -63.59 -58.48 -8.10
N TRP A 415 -63.11 -59.68 -7.79
CA TRP A 415 -63.28 -60.85 -8.65
C TRP A 415 -64.74 -61.31 -8.56
N GLU A 416 -65.46 -61.35 -9.67
CA GLU A 416 -66.71 -62.11 -9.78
C GLU A 416 -66.40 -63.56 -10.20
N PRO A 417 -67.14 -64.55 -9.66
CA PRO A 417 -66.79 -65.99 -9.70
C PRO A 417 -67.02 -66.70 -11.03
#